data_AF-A0A9E5T3A0-F1
#
_entry.id   AF-A0A9E5T3A0-F1
#
_cell.length_a   1.000
_cell.length_b   1.000
_cell.length_c   1.000
_cell.angle_alpha   90.00
_cell.angle_beta   90.00
_cell.angle_gamma   90.00
#
_symmetry.space_group_name_H-M   'P 1'
#
loop_
_entity.id
_entity.type
_entity.pdbx_description
1 polymer ?
#
loop_
_entity_poly.entity_id
_entity_poly.type
_entity_poly.pdbx_seq_one_letter_code
_entity_poly.pdbx_strand_id
1 'polypeptide(L)'
;MRAFTEHPHKQGVTYFEHWLFAIGIACRLFRSVVAFAVHAMLPFIPIERRFDLEATSEFLLERNRFIENAASVKYSDFPRYGSAVHRTVSQ
;
A
#
# COMPACT_ATOMS: atom_id res chain seq x y z
N MET A 1 -8.94 21.50 2.52
CA MET A 1 -8.91 21.15 1.08
C MET A 1 -7.54 20.60 0.63
N ARG A 2 -6.41 21.13 1.11
CA ARG A 2 -5.07 20.59 0.75
C ARG A 2 -4.81 19.13 1.14
N ALA A 3 -5.30 18.67 2.29
CA ALA A 3 -5.05 17.30 2.76
C ALA A 3 -5.57 16.21 1.80
N PHE A 4 -6.68 16.45 1.11
CA PHE A 4 -7.30 15.49 0.18
C PHE A 4 -6.58 15.38 -1.16
N THR A 5 -5.68 16.31 -1.47
CA THR A 5 -4.94 16.32 -2.76
C THR A 5 -3.44 16.20 -2.55
N GLU A 6 -2.89 16.80 -1.50
CA GLU A 6 -1.46 16.81 -1.20
C GLU A 6 -0.91 15.43 -0.84
N HIS A 7 -1.64 14.65 -0.03
CA HIS A 7 -1.20 13.30 0.35
C HIS A 7 -1.20 12.31 -0.84
N PRO A 8 -2.30 12.18 -1.62
CA PRO A 8 -2.29 11.34 -2.83
C PRO A 8 -1.25 11.79 -3.86
N HIS A 9 -1.07 13.10 -4.06
CA HIS A 9 -0.07 13.62 -4.99
C HIS A 9 1.37 13.31 -4.56
N LYS A 10 1.69 13.32 -3.27
CA LYS A 10 3.02 12.88 -2.76
C LYS A 10 3.30 11.42 -3.04
N GLN A 11 2.26 10.59 -3.09
CA GLN A 11 2.34 9.20 -3.50
C GLN A 11 2.14 9.02 -5.01
N GLY A 12 1.98 10.13 -5.74
CA GLY A 12 1.58 10.29 -7.15
C GLY A 12 0.51 9.32 -7.63
N VAL A 13 -0.52 9.12 -6.81
CA VAL A 13 -1.77 8.45 -7.18
C VAL A 13 -2.87 9.49 -7.13
N THR A 14 -3.91 9.32 -7.94
CA THR A 14 -5.10 10.15 -7.83
C THR A 14 -5.81 9.89 -6.49
N TYR A 15 -6.62 10.83 -6.04
CA TYR A 15 -7.43 10.65 -4.83
C TYR A 15 -8.29 9.38 -4.89
N PHE A 16 -8.87 9.10 -6.06
CA PHE A 16 -9.73 7.93 -6.26
C PHE A 16 -8.96 6.61 -6.21
N GLU A 17 -7.77 6.55 -6.81
CA GLU A 17 -6.89 5.37 -6.72
C GLU A 17 -6.44 5.12 -5.29
N HIS A 18 -6.03 6.17 -4.56
CA HIS A 18 -5.65 6.07 -3.16
C HIS A 18 -6.82 5.59 -2.29
N TRP A 19 -8.02 6.13 -2.53
CA TRP A 19 -9.22 5.74 -1.82
C TRP A 19 -9.62 4.29 -2.11
N LEU A 20 -9.64 3.86 -3.37
CA LEU A 20 -9.92 2.48 -3.77
C LEU A 20 -8.91 1.49 -3.16
N PHE A 21 -7.64 1.87 -3.12
CA PHE A 21 -6.60 1.08 -2.50
C PHE A 21 -6.88 0.89 -0.99
N ALA A 22 -7.09 1.99 -0.27
CA ALA A 22 -7.30 1.96 1.17
C ALA A 22 -8.61 1.24 1.55
N ILE A 23 -9.71 1.50 0.83
CA ILE A 23 -10.99 0.84 1.10
C ILE A 23 -10.93 -0.66 0.82
N GLY A 24 -10.16 -1.10 -0.19
CA GLY A 24 -9.94 -2.51 -0.47
C GLY A 24 -9.28 -3.26 0.71
N ILE A 25 -8.27 -2.64 1.32
CA ILE A 25 -7.61 -3.17 2.53
C ILE A 25 -8.59 -3.20 3.71
N ALA A 26 -9.30 -2.09 3.95
CA ALA A 26 -10.27 -1.99 5.03
C ALA A 26 -11.37 -3.05 4.91
N CYS A 27 -11.93 -3.25 3.71
CA CYS A 27 -12.94 -4.27 3.45
C CYS A 27 -12.43 -5.69 3.69
N ARG A 28 -11.18 -6.00 3.31
CA ARG A 28 -10.58 -7.33 3.56
C ARG A 28 -10.45 -7.61 5.06
N LEU A 29 -9.88 -6.66 5.81
CA LEU A 29 -9.70 -6.76 7.26
C LEU A 29 -11.05 -6.88 7.97
N PHE A 30 -12.01 -6.03 7.63
CA PHE A 30 -13.34 -6.04 8.25
C PHE A 30 -14.06 -7.39 8.03
N ARG A 31 -13.99 -7.95 6.83
CA ARG A 31 -14.59 -9.27 6.55
C ARG A 31 -13.92 -10.39 7.33
N SER A 32 -12.61 -10.34 7.52
CA SER A 32 -11.90 -11.29 8.37
C SER A 32 -12.37 -11.19 9.83
N VAL A 33 -12.43 -9.97 10.39
CA VAL A 33 -12.94 -9.73 11.76
C VAL A 33 -14.36 -10.27 11.92
N VAL A 34 -15.26 -9.97 10.97
CA VAL A 34 -16.64 -10.47 11.00
C VAL A 34 -16.68 -12.00 10.93
N ALA A 35 -15.87 -12.63 10.08
CA ALA A 35 -15.82 -14.09 9.99
C ALA A 35 -15.37 -14.73 11.32
N PHE A 36 -14.34 -14.19 11.95
CA PHE A 36 -13.88 -14.65 13.27
C PHE A 36 -14.91 -14.41 14.37
N ALA A 37 -15.59 -13.26 14.37
CA ALA A 37 -16.64 -12.96 15.35
C ALA A 37 -17.84 -13.91 15.22
N VAL A 38 -18.28 -14.17 13.98
CA VAL A 38 -19.36 -15.13 13.70
C VAL A 38 -18.95 -16.53 14.12
N HIS A 39 -17.74 -16.99 13.78
CA HIS A 39 -17.25 -18.29 14.21
C HIS A 39 -17.14 -18.40 15.74
N ALA A 40 -16.71 -17.33 16.43
CA ALA A 40 -16.64 -17.31 17.89
C ALA A 40 -18.02 -17.42 18.55
N MET A 41 -19.06 -16.81 17.96
CA MET A 41 -20.43 -16.93 18.44
C MET A 41 -21.07 -18.28 18.05
N LEU A 42 -20.73 -18.79 16.87
CA LEU A 42 -21.32 -19.97 16.23
C LEU A 42 -20.19 -20.89 15.74
N PRO A 43 -19.57 -21.71 16.62
CA PRO A 43 -18.35 -22.46 16.32
C PRO A 43 -18.51 -23.52 15.23
N PHE A 44 -19.74 -23.88 14.85
CA PHE A 44 -20.03 -24.77 13.74
C PHE A 44 -20.04 -24.07 12.36
N ILE A 45 -19.97 -22.74 12.31
CA ILE A 45 -19.78 -21.99 11.06
C ILE A 45 -18.29 -21.92 10.78
N PRO A 46 -17.77 -22.57 9.72
CA PRO A 46 -16.35 -22.51 9.40
C PRO A 46 -15.95 -21.14 8.86
N ILE A 47 -14.71 -20.74 9.12
CA ILE A 47 -14.12 -19.54 8.51
C ILE A 47 -13.77 -19.87 7.05
N GLU A 48 -14.34 -19.12 6.10
CA GLU A 48 -13.97 -19.28 4.70
C GLU A 48 -12.49 -18.95 4.49
N ARG A 49 -11.77 -19.78 3.71
CA ARG A 49 -10.33 -19.62 3.43
C ARG A 49 -9.92 -18.20 3.02
N ARG A 50 -10.77 -17.50 2.26
CA ARG A 50 -10.48 -16.12 1.83
C ARG A 50 -10.48 -15.07 2.96
N PHE A 51 -10.97 -15.42 4.15
CA PHE A 51 -11.08 -14.52 5.31
C PHE A 51 -10.28 -15.03 6.52
N ASP A 52 -9.61 -16.16 6.40
CA ASP A 52 -8.67 -16.60 7.42
C ASP A 52 -7.47 -15.65 7.51
N LEU A 53 -6.65 -15.85 8.55
CA LEU A 53 -5.50 -14.98 8.81
C LEU A 53 -4.40 -15.15 7.76
N GLU A 54 -4.24 -16.35 7.20
CA GLU A 54 -3.20 -16.63 6.19
C GLU A 54 -3.50 -15.86 4.91
N ALA A 55 -4.66 -16.06 4.29
CA ALA A 55 -5.06 -15.37 3.06
C ALA A 55 -5.25 -13.86 3.25
N THR A 56 -5.59 -13.42 4.46
CA THR A 56 -5.61 -11.99 4.80
C THR A 56 -4.19 -11.43 4.86
N SER A 57 -3.26 -12.14 5.50
CA SER A 57 -1.86 -11.72 5.59
C SER A 57 -1.17 -11.66 4.23
N GLU A 58 -1.37 -12.67 3.37
CA GLU A 58 -0.84 -12.70 2.01
C GLU A 58 -1.30 -11.50 1.20
N PHE A 59 -2.60 -11.19 1.28
CA PHE A 59 -3.19 -10.03 0.62
C PHE A 59 -2.57 -8.71 1.12
N LEU A 60 -2.39 -8.55 2.44
CA LEU A 60 -1.77 -7.34 3.00
C LEU A 60 -0.31 -7.20 2.58
N LEU A 61 0.45 -8.29 2.58
CA LEU A 61 1.84 -8.31 2.12
C LEU A 61 1.95 -7.95 0.63
N GLU A 62 1.02 -8.46 -0.19
CA GLU A 62 0.94 -8.10 -1.61
C GLU A 62 0.67 -6.60 -1.80
N ARG A 63 -0.29 -6.04 -1.03
CA ARG A 63 -0.61 -4.61 -1.08
C ARG A 63 0.54 -3.74 -0.58
N ASN A 64 1.29 -4.17 0.44
CA ASN A 64 2.48 -3.46 0.92
C ASN A 64 3.57 -3.42 -0.16
N ARG A 65 3.87 -4.55 -0.80
CA ARG A 65 4.84 -4.60 -1.91
C ARG A 65 4.45 -3.70 -3.07
N PHE A 66 3.16 -3.60 -3.37
CA PHE A 66 2.67 -2.68 -4.40
C PHE A 66 3.01 -1.22 -4.08
N ILE A 67 2.84 -0.79 -2.83
CA ILE A 67 3.22 0.57 -2.39
C ILE A 67 4.73 0.78 -2.51
N GLU A 68 5.53 -0.16 -2.01
CA GLU A 68 7.01 -0.07 -2.04
C GLU A 68 7.54 0.04 -3.47
N ASN A 69 7.04 -0.81 -4.36
CA ASN A 69 7.42 -0.78 -5.77
C ASN A 69 6.97 0.52 -6.45
N ALA A 70 5.73 0.98 -6.21
CA ALA A 70 5.24 2.25 -6.77
C ALA A 70 6.03 3.47 -6.25
N ALA A 71 6.51 3.44 -5.00
CA ALA A 71 7.36 4.47 -4.44
C ALA A 71 8.78 4.43 -5.01
N SER A 72 9.34 3.23 -5.23
CA SER A 72 10.71 3.04 -5.76
C SER A 72 10.86 3.50 -7.21
N VAL A 73 9.88 3.21 -8.07
CA VAL A 73 9.87 3.64 -9.50
C VAL A 73 9.89 5.16 -9.61
N LYS A 74 9.18 5.87 -8.74
CA LYS A 74 9.16 7.34 -8.73
C LYS A 74 10.48 7.97 -8.33
N TYR A 75 11.31 7.29 -7.54
CA TYR A 75 12.62 7.79 -7.16
C TYR A 75 13.64 7.65 -8.30
N SER A 76 13.52 6.60 -9.12
CA SER A 76 14.41 6.38 -10.28
C SER A 76 14.13 7.29 -11.49
N ASP A 77 12.92 7.84 -11.61
CA ASP A 77 12.52 8.67 -12.76
C ASP A 77 12.91 10.16 -12.66
N PHE A 78 13.51 10.59 -11.54
CA PHE A 78 14.10 11.93 -11.47
C PHE A 78 15.51 11.94 -12.08
N PRO A 79 15.76 12.69 -13.17
CA PRO A 79 17.12 12.87 -13.65
C PRO A 79 17.91 13.58 -12.56
N ARG A 80 19.01 12.97 -12.10
CA ARG A 80 19.96 13.62 -11.19
C ARG A 80 20.39 14.94 -11.82
N TYR A 81 19.85 16.05 -11.33
CA TYR A 81 20.32 17.37 -11.74
C TYR A 81 21.70 17.60 -11.13
N GLY A 82 22.73 17.39 -11.95
CA GLY A 82 24.06 17.98 -11.89
C GLY A 82 24.82 17.96 -10.54
N SER A 83 25.78 17.04 -10.41
CA SER A 83 27.04 17.36 -9.74
C SER A 83 28.17 17.40 -10.78
N ALA A 84 28.07 18.38 -11.68
CA ALA A 84 29.20 18.81 -12.51
C ALA A 84 29.59 20.23 -12.09
N VAL A 85 30.41 20.30 -11.03
CA VAL A 85 31.25 21.46 -10.72
C VAL A 85 32.63 20.85 -10.48
N HIS A 86 33.48 20.82 -11.52
CA HIS A 86 34.66 21.69 -11.67
C HIS A 86 35.71 21.44 -10.56
N ARG A 87 37.01 21.22 -10.78
CA ARG A 87 37.92 21.10 -11.92
C ARG A 87 39.30 20.84 -11.27
N THR A 88 40.15 20.03 -11.89
CA THR A 88 41.63 20.16 -11.92
C THR A 88 42.39 20.66 -10.68
N VAL A 89 43.31 19.84 -10.14
CA VAL A 89 44.75 20.20 -10.07
C VAL A 89 45.57 18.89 -10.14
N SER A 90 46.45 18.81 -11.14
CA SER A 90 47.61 17.91 -11.17
C SER A 90 48.66 18.40 -10.18
N GLN A 91 49.22 17.49 -9.37
CA GLN A 91 50.65 17.33 -9.12
C GLN A 91 50.91 16.06 -8.32
#